data_AF-A0AA41QFC6-F1
#
_entry.id   AF-A0AA41QFC6-F1
#
_cell.length_a   1.000
_cell.length_b   1.000
_cell.length_c   1.000
_cell.angle_alpha   90.00
_cell.angle_beta   90.00
_cell.angle_gamma   90.00
#
_symmetry.space_group_name_H-M   'P 1'
#
loop_
_entity.id
_entity.type
_entity.pdbx_description
1 polymer ?
#
loop_
_entity_poly.entity_id
_entity_poly.type
_entity_poly.pdbx_seq_one_letter_code
_entity_poly.pdbx_strand_id
1 'polypeptide(L)'
;MLRTALPASSGSPEPKVPQASRVTRVTVERPARFGAPVRVRTSDGLLAVRLVARDGAHAEVALLASGAMLLGGDHVVVIVRVDPGCALTLTDVGGTVAYDGDGEGCRWDADIHLGPGAGLAWAGLPFVVAAGADVRRTTTARLGAGAHLSLRETVVLGRSGERGGRIVVRTDVVDDVGPILVEELSVAGEHPVPGVLGGHSVLDTVTDVRGCPDDGVVDPTGPAPERTPAPDPGDAVTLRLERGGTLTRWLGPATHLSPLEPPALAAPAPTNPSEVA
;
A
#
# COMPACT_ATOMS: atom_id res chain seq x y z
N MET A 1 -29.22 22.06 52.57
CA MET A 1 -27.77 21.95 52.31
C MET A 1 -27.57 21.98 50.80
N LEU A 2 -27.30 23.16 50.23
CA LEU A 2 -27.00 23.34 48.80
C LEU A 2 -25.49 23.15 48.61
N ARG A 3 -25.08 22.22 47.74
CA ARG A 3 -23.70 22.13 47.24
C ARG A 3 -23.62 22.93 45.94
N THR A 4 -22.88 24.03 45.97
CA THR A 4 -22.55 24.84 44.80
C THR A 4 -21.50 24.09 43.97
N ALA A 5 -21.81 23.79 42.70
CA ALA A 5 -20.85 23.24 41.75
C ALA A 5 -19.97 24.38 41.19
N LEU A 6 -18.65 24.17 41.18
CA LEU A 6 -17.68 25.03 40.51
C LEU A 6 -17.74 24.80 38.99
N PRO A 7 -17.60 25.83 38.15
CA PRO A 7 -17.59 25.67 36.70
C PRO A 7 -16.31 24.96 36.23
N ALA A 8 -16.47 24.01 35.30
CA ALA A 8 -15.35 23.38 34.61
C ALA A 8 -14.66 24.42 33.71
N SER A 9 -13.34 24.53 33.86
CA SER A 9 -12.48 25.35 33.01
C SER A 9 -12.49 24.81 31.58
N SER A 10 -13.08 25.53 30.64
CA SER A 10 -12.93 25.33 29.20
C SER A 10 -11.54 25.81 28.78
N GLY A 11 -10.53 24.97 28.95
CA GLY A 11 -9.24 25.19 28.28
C GLY A 11 -9.40 24.87 26.80
N SER A 12 -9.22 25.86 25.94
CA SER A 12 -9.02 25.60 24.50
C SER A 12 -7.82 24.67 24.33
N PRO A 13 -7.89 23.60 23.51
CA PRO A 13 -6.74 22.75 23.27
C PRO A 13 -5.61 23.60 22.72
N GLU A 14 -4.45 23.52 23.37
CA GLU A 14 -3.24 24.19 22.94
C GLU A 14 -2.85 23.62 21.56
N PRO A 15 -2.59 24.45 20.54
CA PRO A 15 -2.27 23.95 19.21
C PRO A 15 -1.01 23.10 19.27
N LYS A 16 -1.15 21.82 18.94
CA LYS A 16 -0.07 20.84 18.96
C LYS A 16 0.94 21.25 17.89
N VAL A 17 2.20 21.46 18.28
CA VAL A 17 3.29 21.81 17.36
C VAL A 17 3.37 20.73 16.26
N PRO A 18 3.38 21.08 14.96
CA PRO A 18 3.50 20.11 13.89
C PRO A 18 4.75 19.24 14.12
N GLN A 19 4.56 17.94 14.34
CA GLN A 19 5.71 17.04 14.41
C GLN A 19 6.37 16.99 13.04
N ALA A 20 7.69 17.18 13.01
CA ALA A 20 8.47 17.03 11.80
C ALA A 20 8.22 15.62 11.21
N SER A 21 7.77 15.56 9.95
CA SER A 21 7.50 14.31 9.25
C SER A 21 8.75 13.41 9.29
N ARG A 22 8.65 12.25 9.94
CA ARG A 22 9.73 11.26 9.97
C ARG A 22 9.55 10.27 8.82
N VAL A 23 10.40 10.40 7.81
CA VAL A 23 10.31 9.62 6.57
C VAL A 23 11.01 8.27 6.73
N THR A 24 10.27 7.19 6.56
CA THR A 24 10.82 5.84 6.41
C THR A 24 11.25 5.64 4.95
N ARG A 25 12.48 5.19 4.71
CA ARG A 25 12.97 4.90 3.36
C ARG A 25 13.53 3.50 3.24
N VAL A 26 13.22 2.85 2.13
CA VAL A 26 13.83 1.59 1.67
C VAL A 26 14.35 1.80 0.26
N THR A 27 15.61 1.48 0.02
CA THR A 27 16.21 1.54 -1.31
C THR A 27 16.97 0.26 -1.57
N VAL A 28 16.60 -0.46 -2.63
CA VAL A 28 17.28 -1.66 -3.12
C VAL A 28 18.09 -1.26 -4.35
N GLU A 29 19.40 -1.34 -4.23
CA GLU A 29 20.37 -0.98 -5.27
C GLU A 29 20.98 -2.25 -5.87
N ARG A 30 21.32 -2.20 -7.15
CA ARG A 30 22.02 -3.32 -7.82
C ARG A 30 23.28 -3.74 -7.08
N PRO A 31 23.70 -5.02 -7.19
CA PRO A 31 24.96 -5.47 -6.62
C PRO A 31 26.15 -4.67 -7.14
N ALA A 32 27.12 -4.41 -6.26
CA ALA A 32 28.35 -3.70 -6.63
C ALA A 32 29.27 -4.52 -7.57
N ARG A 33 29.05 -5.84 -7.65
CA ARG A 33 29.78 -6.77 -8.51
C ARG A 33 28.90 -7.99 -8.80
N PHE A 34 29.21 -8.70 -9.88
CA PHE A 34 28.57 -9.97 -10.20
C PHE A 34 28.70 -10.97 -9.05
N GLY A 35 27.61 -11.68 -8.74
CA GLY A 35 27.53 -12.66 -7.65
C GLY A 35 27.46 -12.07 -6.23
N ALA A 36 27.50 -10.75 -6.05
CA ALA A 36 27.19 -10.13 -4.76
C ALA A 36 25.67 -9.96 -4.57
N PRO A 37 25.18 -9.93 -3.32
CA PRO A 37 23.78 -9.59 -3.07
C PRO A 37 23.48 -8.11 -3.35
N VAL A 38 22.22 -7.80 -3.64
CA VAL A 38 21.70 -6.42 -3.76
C VAL A 38 22.02 -5.60 -2.53
N ARG A 39 22.27 -4.31 -2.70
CA ARG A 39 22.56 -3.41 -1.58
C ARG A 39 21.26 -2.79 -1.09
N VAL A 40 20.97 -2.92 0.20
CA VAL A 40 19.77 -2.34 0.82
C VAL A 40 20.17 -1.16 1.70
N ARG A 41 19.63 0.02 1.43
CA ARG A 41 19.76 1.21 2.27
C ARG A 41 18.43 1.53 2.90
N THR A 42 18.45 1.85 4.19
CA THR A 42 17.23 2.13 4.95
C THR A 42 17.40 3.38 5.81
N SER A 43 16.29 4.07 6.05
CA SER A 43 16.18 5.06 7.11
C SER A 43 14.88 4.85 7.86
N ASP A 44 14.97 4.83 9.20
CA ASP A 44 13.81 4.65 10.05
C ASP A 44 13.08 6.00 10.20
N GLY A 45 11.75 5.94 10.07
CA GLY A 45 10.84 7.07 10.29
C GLY A 45 9.96 6.79 11.50
N LEU A 46 8.65 6.93 11.34
CA LEU A 46 7.70 6.36 12.30
C LEU A 46 7.66 4.82 12.22
N LEU A 47 8.08 4.25 11.08
CA LEU A 47 8.33 2.83 10.91
C LEU A 47 9.82 2.52 10.98
N ALA A 48 10.17 1.49 11.75
CA ALA A 48 11.48 0.87 11.75
C ALA A 48 11.58 -0.14 10.61
N VAL A 49 12.71 -0.14 9.91
CA VAL A 49 12.97 -1.02 8.77
C VAL A 49 13.91 -2.15 9.16
N ARG A 50 13.56 -3.40 8.86
CA ARG A 50 14.42 -4.56 9.14
C ARG A 50 14.62 -5.39 7.88
N LEU A 51 15.89 -5.54 7.48
CA LEU A 51 16.28 -6.45 6.43
C LEU A 51 16.10 -7.89 6.94
N VAL A 52 15.30 -8.69 6.23
CA VAL A 52 15.02 -10.09 6.54
C VAL A 52 15.97 -10.99 5.77
N ALA A 53 16.02 -10.83 4.45
CA ALA A 53 16.86 -11.61 3.54
C ALA A 53 17.28 -10.78 2.33
N ARG A 54 18.31 -11.23 1.62
CA ARG A 54 18.68 -10.69 0.30
C ARG A 54 19.56 -11.67 -0.47
N ASP A 55 19.44 -11.61 -1.79
CA ASP A 55 20.28 -12.34 -2.74
C ASP A 55 20.77 -11.40 -3.87
N GLY A 56 21.22 -11.96 -5.00
CA GLY A 56 21.78 -11.22 -6.13
C GLY A 56 20.81 -10.27 -6.84
N ALA A 57 19.50 -10.46 -6.72
CA ALA A 57 18.49 -9.62 -7.39
C ALA A 57 17.37 -9.17 -6.45
N HIS A 58 17.19 -9.81 -5.29
CA HIS A 58 16.03 -9.62 -4.42
C HIS A 58 16.43 -9.25 -2.98
N ALA A 59 15.56 -8.47 -2.32
CA ALA A 59 15.61 -8.23 -0.89
C ALA A 59 14.23 -8.42 -0.26
N GLU A 60 14.21 -8.89 0.98
CA GLU A 60 13.03 -8.97 1.83
C GLU A 60 13.18 -8.01 3.02
N VAL A 61 12.18 -7.17 3.23
CA VAL A 61 12.21 -6.13 4.26
C VAL A 61 10.90 -6.14 5.04
N ALA A 62 11.01 -6.14 6.37
CA ALA A 62 9.90 -5.94 7.28
C ALA A 62 9.83 -4.47 7.73
N LEU A 63 8.62 -3.90 7.73
CA LEU A 63 8.31 -2.62 8.34
C LEU A 63 7.59 -2.85 9.67
N LEU A 64 8.05 -2.18 10.72
CA LEU A 64 7.49 -2.31 12.06
C LEU A 64 7.13 -0.93 12.60
N ALA A 65 5.96 -0.80 13.22
CA ALA A 65 5.64 0.39 14.00
C ALA A 65 6.69 0.60 15.11
N SER A 66 7.33 1.76 15.14
CA SER A 66 8.32 2.09 16.18
C SER A 66 7.68 2.63 17.47
N GLY A 67 6.37 2.87 17.44
CA GLY A 67 5.55 3.36 18.53
C GLY A 67 4.09 3.53 18.08
N ALA A 68 3.29 4.25 18.87
CA ALA A 68 1.99 4.71 18.41
C ALA A 68 2.16 5.69 17.24
N MET A 69 1.35 5.53 16.21
CA MET A 69 1.34 6.34 14.99
C MET A 69 -0.12 6.55 14.57
N LEU A 70 -0.36 7.50 13.67
CA LEU A 70 -1.71 7.84 13.18
C LEU A 70 -2.64 8.29 14.30
N LEU A 71 -2.08 9.08 15.21
CA LEU A 71 -2.82 9.98 16.09
C LEU A 71 -3.17 11.27 15.33
N GLY A 72 -4.05 12.10 15.91
CA GLY A 72 -4.35 13.43 15.37
C GLY A 72 -3.08 14.23 15.06
N GLY A 73 -2.97 14.69 13.81
CA GLY A 73 -1.84 15.45 13.27
C GLY A 73 -0.66 14.63 12.74
N ASP A 74 -0.64 13.30 12.91
CA ASP A 74 0.48 12.47 12.45
C ASP A 74 0.55 12.38 10.91
N HIS A 75 1.76 12.30 10.40
CA HIS A 75 2.05 12.05 8.98
C HIS A 75 3.12 10.96 8.84
N VAL A 76 2.69 9.76 8.47
CA VAL A 76 3.57 8.64 8.14
C VAL A 76 3.93 8.71 6.67
N VAL A 77 5.22 8.66 6.35
CA VAL A 77 5.72 8.67 4.95
C VAL A 77 6.65 7.49 4.73
N VAL A 78 6.36 6.67 3.72
CA VAL A 78 7.17 5.54 3.28
C VAL A 78 7.65 5.77 1.86
N ILE A 79 8.97 5.81 1.66
CA ILE A 79 9.57 5.96 0.34
C ILE A 79 10.28 4.66 -0.04
N VAL A 80 9.85 4.06 -1.15
CA VAL A 80 10.42 2.83 -1.68
C VAL A 80 11.07 3.10 -3.03
N ARG A 81 12.32 2.67 -3.19
CA ARG A 81 13.03 2.73 -4.46
C ARG A 81 13.66 1.38 -4.77
N VAL A 82 13.46 0.88 -5.97
CA VAL A 82 14.04 -0.38 -6.43
C VAL A 82 14.74 -0.14 -7.75
N ASP A 83 16.04 -0.39 -7.78
CA ASP A 83 16.87 -0.25 -8.97
C ASP A 83 16.39 -1.19 -10.10
N PRO A 84 16.71 -0.86 -11.36
CA PRO A 84 16.21 -1.65 -12.48
C PRO A 84 16.68 -3.11 -12.44
N GLY A 85 15.77 -4.04 -12.68
CA GLY A 85 15.99 -5.49 -12.60
C GLY A 85 16.15 -6.06 -11.18
N CYS A 86 16.03 -5.24 -10.13
CA CYS A 86 15.98 -5.72 -8.76
C CYS A 86 14.54 -5.93 -8.28
N ALA A 87 14.39 -6.70 -7.21
CA ALA A 87 13.10 -7.01 -6.60
C ALA A 87 13.11 -6.70 -5.10
N LEU A 88 11.97 -6.27 -4.58
CA LEU A 88 11.73 -6.07 -3.16
C LEU A 88 10.43 -6.77 -2.74
N THR A 89 10.51 -7.60 -1.71
CA THR A 89 9.32 -8.01 -0.94
C THR A 89 9.27 -7.18 0.33
N LEU A 90 8.17 -6.49 0.54
CA LEU A 90 7.92 -5.66 1.70
C LEU A 90 6.74 -6.23 2.50
N THR A 91 6.93 -6.38 3.80
CA THR A 91 5.90 -6.90 4.71
C THR A 91 5.74 -5.96 5.89
N ASP A 92 4.52 -5.49 6.12
CA ASP A 92 4.20 -4.79 7.37
C ASP A 92 4.07 -5.82 8.51
N VAL A 93 4.48 -5.45 9.71
CA VAL A 93 4.39 -6.31 10.89
C VAL A 93 3.46 -5.67 11.92
N GLY A 94 2.46 -6.44 12.37
CA GLY A 94 1.55 -6.04 13.47
C GLY A 94 0.28 -5.30 13.06
N GLY A 95 0.04 -5.06 11.77
CA GLY A 95 -1.06 -4.22 11.30
C GLY A 95 -0.88 -2.75 11.69
N THR A 96 -1.76 -1.90 11.18
CA THR A 96 -1.73 -0.46 11.47
C THR A 96 -3.08 -0.03 12.01
N VAL A 97 -3.10 0.84 13.03
CA VAL A 97 -4.33 1.39 13.60
C VAL A 97 -4.25 2.91 13.56
N ALA A 98 -5.24 3.55 12.97
CA ALA A 98 -5.49 4.98 13.11
C ALA A 98 -6.48 5.23 14.25
N TYR A 99 -6.20 6.24 15.06
CA TYR A 99 -6.93 6.51 16.30
C TYR A 99 -7.77 7.79 16.21
N ASP A 100 -8.67 7.96 17.18
CA ASP A 100 -9.36 9.23 17.38
C ASP A 100 -8.34 10.37 17.57
N GLY A 101 -8.47 11.38 16.72
CA GLY A 101 -7.60 12.56 16.72
C GLY A 101 -8.24 13.78 17.37
N ASP A 102 -9.34 13.63 18.11
CA ASP A 102 -10.09 14.74 18.71
C ASP A 102 -10.48 15.82 17.67
N GLY A 103 -10.83 15.37 16.46
CA GLY A 103 -11.16 16.24 15.33
C GLY A 103 -9.99 16.61 14.41
N GLU A 104 -8.76 16.23 14.74
CA GLU A 104 -7.60 16.35 13.84
C GLU A 104 -7.40 15.07 13.02
N GLY A 105 -7.25 15.23 11.70
CA GLY A 105 -6.94 14.11 10.81
C GLY A 105 -5.47 13.68 10.85
N CYS A 106 -5.18 12.52 10.26
CA CYS A 106 -3.81 12.01 10.06
C CYS A 106 -3.59 11.55 8.62
N ARG A 107 -2.31 11.33 8.26
CA ARG A 107 -1.88 10.99 6.90
C ARG A 107 -0.96 9.78 6.86
N TRP A 108 -1.14 8.96 5.84
CA TRP A 108 -0.23 7.88 5.47
C TRP A 108 0.07 7.97 3.98
N ASP A 109 1.33 8.24 3.62
CA ASP A 109 1.75 8.37 2.23
C ASP A 109 2.84 7.34 1.89
N ALA A 110 2.63 6.60 0.80
CA ALA A 110 3.62 5.74 0.18
C ALA A 110 4.03 6.30 -1.19
N ASP A 111 5.34 6.52 -1.40
CA ASP A 111 5.91 6.95 -2.68
C ASP A 111 6.88 5.88 -3.19
N ILE A 112 6.53 5.25 -4.30
CA ILE A 112 7.19 4.06 -4.85
C ILE A 112 7.79 4.40 -6.21
N HIS A 113 9.09 4.18 -6.39
CA HIS A 113 9.78 4.25 -7.68
C HIS A 113 10.41 2.91 -8.03
N LEU A 114 9.96 2.32 -9.13
CA LEU A 114 10.50 1.06 -9.66
C LEU A 114 11.25 1.37 -10.96
N GLY A 115 12.53 1.03 -11.04
CA GLY A 115 13.28 1.11 -12.30
C GLY A 115 12.78 0.10 -13.35
N PRO A 116 13.23 0.20 -14.61
CA PRO A 116 12.93 -0.80 -15.64
C PRO A 116 13.14 -2.25 -15.16
N GLY A 117 12.12 -3.10 -15.37
CA GLY A 117 12.12 -4.51 -14.96
C GLY A 117 12.20 -4.75 -13.45
N ALA A 118 12.07 -3.71 -12.61
CA ALA A 118 12.10 -3.86 -11.16
C ALA A 118 10.76 -4.40 -10.62
N GLY A 119 10.81 -5.17 -9.53
CA GLY A 119 9.64 -5.74 -8.88
C GLY A 119 9.43 -5.22 -7.46
N LEU A 120 8.18 -4.94 -7.09
CA LEU A 120 7.76 -4.77 -5.70
C LEU A 120 6.52 -5.62 -5.41
N ALA A 121 6.64 -6.54 -4.44
CA ALA A 121 5.50 -7.14 -3.75
C ALA A 121 5.39 -6.52 -2.36
N TRP A 122 4.25 -5.90 -2.06
CA TRP A 122 3.95 -5.36 -0.73
C TRP A 122 2.64 -5.95 -0.20
N ALA A 123 2.76 -6.89 0.73
CA ALA A 123 1.65 -7.46 1.46
C ALA A 123 1.32 -6.58 2.67
N GLY A 124 0.47 -5.55 2.47
CA GLY A 124 0.02 -4.71 3.57
C GLY A 124 -0.81 -5.50 4.57
N LEU A 125 -0.46 -5.44 5.86
CA LEU A 125 -1.32 -5.96 6.93
C LEU A 125 -2.50 -5.02 7.18
N PRO A 126 -3.58 -5.48 7.85
CA PRO A 126 -4.79 -4.69 8.03
C PRO A 126 -4.55 -3.28 8.58
N PHE A 127 -5.14 -2.29 7.90
CA PHE A 127 -5.19 -0.90 8.29
C PHE A 127 -6.55 -0.61 8.95
N VAL A 128 -6.56 -0.61 10.28
CA VAL A 128 -7.77 -0.42 11.09
C VAL A 128 -8.00 1.08 11.31
N VAL A 129 -9.19 1.55 10.97
CA VAL A 129 -9.65 2.93 11.15
C VAL A 129 -10.60 2.95 12.33
N ALA A 130 -10.08 3.22 13.54
CA ALA A 130 -10.87 3.21 14.76
C ALA A 130 -11.96 4.29 14.75
N ALA A 131 -12.97 4.15 15.62
CA ALA A 131 -13.97 5.20 15.80
C ALA A 131 -13.30 6.56 16.11
N GLY A 132 -13.82 7.65 15.52
CA GLY A 132 -13.27 9.00 15.66
C GLY A 132 -12.07 9.34 14.76
N ALA A 133 -11.42 8.34 14.14
CA ALA A 133 -10.30 8.60 13.23
C ALA A 133 -10.77 9.27 11.93
N ASP A 134 -9.97 10.21 11.40
CA ASP A 134 -10.08 10.74 10.03
C ASP A 134 -8.74 10.62 9.33
N VAL A 135 -8.68 9.82 8.28
CA VAL A 135 -7.43 9.38 7.66
C VAL A 135 -7.42 9.72 6.17
N ARG A 136 -6.29 10.25 5.68
CA ARG A 136 -5.96 10.22 4.26
C ARG A 136 -4.80 9.27 4.02
N ARG A 137 -5.04 8.22 3.24
CA ARG A 137 -4.04 7.24 2.83
C ARG A 137 -3.77 7.38 1.34
N THR A 138 -2.55 7.69 0.95
CA THR A 138 -2.17 7.90 -0.45
C THR A 138 -1.04 6.95 -0.84
N THR A 139 -1.21 6.22 -1.94
CA THR A 139 -0.17 5.40 -2.56
C THR A 139 0.13 5.97 -3.94
N THR A 140 1.37 6.40 -4.16
CA THR A 140 1.85 6.86 -5.47
C THR A 140 2.95 5.93 -5.97
N ALA A 141 2.85 5.48 -7.22
CA ALA A 141 3.83 4.60 -7.83
C ALA A 141 4.20 5.06 -9.23
N ARG A 142 5.51 5.09 -9.51
CA ARG A 142 6.08 5.29 -10.86
C ARG A 142 6.80 4.03 -11.27
N LEU A 143 6.35 3.43 -12.37
CA LEU A 143 6.89 2.20 -12.94
C LEU A 143 7.74 2.52 -14.17
N GLY A 144 9.00 2.08 -14.15
CA GLY A 144 9.81 2.00 -15.35
C GLY A 144 9.34 0.87 -16.27
N ALA A 145 9.95 0.78 -17.45
CA ALA A 145 9.54 -0.17 -18.46
C ALA A 145 9.55 -1.62 -17.97
N GLY A 146 8.44 -2.34 -18.13
CA GLY A 146 8.30 -3.72 -17.67
C GLY A 146 8.39 -3.93 -16.15
N ALA A 147 8.46 -2.87 -15.34
CA ALA A 147 8.44 -2.99 -13.88
C ALA A 147 7.12 -3.61 -13.41
N HIS A 148 7.12 -4.30 -12.25
CA HIS A 148 5.96 -5.00 -11.69
C HIS A 148 5.67 -4.52 -10.28
N LEU A 149 4.45 -4.04 -10.05
CA LEU A 149 3.93 -3.71 -8.73
C LEU A 149 2.79 -4.66 -8.38
N SER A 150 2.94 -5.39 -7.27
CA SER A 150 1.90 -6.22 -6.67
C SER A 150 1.68 -5.74 -5.23
N LEU A 151 0.53 -5.15 -4.96
CA LEU A 151 0.23 -4.45 -3.70
C LEU A 151 -1.08 -4.96 -3.13
N ARG A 152 -1.08 -5.35 -1.85
CA ARG A 152 -2.30 -5.65 -1.11
C ARG A 152 -2.56 -4.59 -0.05
N GLU A 153 -3.78 -4.08 -0.04
CA GLU A 153 -4.25 -3.04 0.86
C GLU A 153 -5.57 -3.47 1.48
N THR A 154 -5.55 -3.75 2.79
CA THR A 154 -6.74 -4.11 3.55
C THR A 154 -7.13 -2.97 4.48
N VAL A 155 -8.29 -2.36 4.25
CA VAL A 155 -8.90 -1.37 5.15
C VAL A 155 -9.96 -2.04 6.01
N VAL A 156 -9.93 -1.76 7.31
CA VAL A 156 -10.90 -2.25 8.29
C VAL A 156 -11.52 -1.06 9.00
N LEU A 157 -12.83 -0.88 8.87
CA LEU A 157 -13.58 0.13 9.58
C LEU A 157 -13.92 -0.40 10.98
N GLY A 158 -13.27 0.21 11.98
CA GLY A 158 -13.50 -0.07 13.38
C GLY A 158 -12.78 -1.31 13.90
N ARG A 159 -12.44 -1.25 15.18
CA ARG A 159 -12.10 -2.46 15.96
C ARG A 159 -13.37 -3.25 16.27
N SER A 160 -13.23 -4.43 16.87
CA SER A 160 -14.37 -5.21 17.34
C SER A 160 -15.29 -4.38 18.24
N GLY A 161 -16.56 -4.26 17.86
CA GLY A 161 -17.57 -3.47 18.58
C GLY A 161 -17.63 -1.99 18.18
N GLU A 162 -16.75 -1.52 17.31
CA GLU A 162 -16.79 -0.18 16.74
C GLU A 162 -17.43 -0.19 15.35
N ARG A 163 -18.00 0.96 14.96
CA ARG A 163 -18.43 1.22 13.59
C ARG A 163 -17.27 1.63 12.69
N GLY A 164 -16.28 2.33 13.25
CA GLY A 164 -15.08 2.81 12.56
C GLY A 164 -15.16 4.26 12.10
N GLY A 165 -13.99 4.87 11.94
CA GLY A 165 -13.84 6.26 11.52
C GLY A 165 -14.00 6.46 10.01
N ARG A 166 -13.44 7.56 9.51
CA ARG A 166 -13.43 7.96 8.12
C ARG A 166 -12.05 7.76 7.50
N ILE A 167 -12.00 7.28 6.26
CA ILE A 167 -10.77 7.20 5.48
C ILE A 167 -11.03 7.55 4.02
N VAL A 168 -10.10 8.31 3.44
CA VAL A 168 -9.93 8.45 1.99
C VAL A 168 -8.69 7.67 1.59
N VAL A 169 -8.85 6.69 0.71
CA VAL A 169 -7.77 5.92 0.10
C VAL A 169 -7.61 6.40 -1.33
N ARG A 170 -6.41 6.85 -1.68
CA ARG A 170 -6.05 7.29 -3.03
C ARG A 170 -4.88 6.48 -3.54
N THR A 171 -4.99 5.96 -4.75
CA THR A 171 -3.92 5.22 -5.42
C THR A 171 -3.70 5.80 -6.81
N ASP A 172 -2.49 6.30 -7.06
CA ASP A 172 -2.04 6.83 -8.35
C ASP A 172 -0.84 6.04 -8.85
N VAL A 173 -1.02 5.29 -9.93
CA VAL A 173 0.02 4.49 -10.56
C VAL A 173 0.23 4.97 -11.98
N VAL A 174 1.47 5.31 -12.32
CA VAL A 174 1.86 5.82 -13.64
C VAL A 174 3.11 5.10 -14.14
N ASP A 175 3.28 5.08 -15.45
CA ASP A 175 4.57 4.84 -16.11
C ASP A 175 4.91 6.03 -17.03
N ASP A 176 5.96 5.90 -17.84
CA ASP A 176 6.41 6.97 -18.74
C ASP A 176 5.41 7.28 -19.88
N VAL A 177 4.45 6.38 -20.16
CA VAL A 177 3.41 6.58 -21.16
C VAL A 177 2.21 7.33 -20.58
N GLY A 178 1.90 7.11 -19.29
CA GLY A 178 0.81 7.80 -18.61
C GLY A 178 0.23 7.04 -17.42
N PRO A 179 -0.99 7.39 -16.97
CA PRO A 179 -1.65 6.69 -15.86
C PRO A 179 -1.98 5.24 -16.22
N ILE A 180 -1.79 4.33 -15.26
CA ILE A 180 -2.22 2.92 -15.32
C ILE A 180 -3.45 2.73 -14.41
N LEU A 181 -3.39 3.28 -13.19
CA LEU A 181 -4.49 3.27 -12.22
C LEU A 181 -4.57 4.64 -11.55
N VAL A 182 -5.77 5.21 -11.51
CA VAL A 182 -6.08 6.38 -10.69
C VAL A 182 -7.40 6.08 -9.98
N GLU A 183 -7.34 5.94 -8.66
CA GLU A 183 -8.50 5.64 -7.83
C GLU A 183 -8.51 6.55 -6.60
N GLU A 184 -9.71 7.02 -6.23
CA GLU A 184 -9.97 7.58 -4.91
C GLU A 184 -11.25 6.97 -4.35
N LEU A 185 -11.16 6.39 -3.16
CA LEU A 185 -12.25 5.76 -2.43
C LEU A 185 -12.41 6.45 -1.08
N SER A 186 -13.61 6.94 -0.79
CA SER A 186 -13.95 7.54 0.51
C SER A 186 -14.97 6.67 1.22
N VAL A 187 -14.65 6.23 2.43
CA VAL A 187 -15.53 5.40 3.27
C VAL A 187 -15.54 5.91 4.71
N ALA A 188 -16.68 5.76 5.37
CA ALA A 188 -16.86 6.14 6.76
C ALA A 188 -17.77 5.12 7.47
N GLY A 189 -17.31 4.57 8.60
CA GLY A 189 -18.05 3.55 9.35
C GLY A 189 -19.37 4.04 9.96
N GLU A 190 -19.39 5.30 10.38
CA GLU A 190 -20.59 5.96 10.91
C GLU A 190 -21.63 6.28 9.82
N HIS A 191 -21.20 6.42 8.56
CA HIS A 191 -22.05 6.82 7.44
C HIS A 191 -21.89 5.85 6.26
N PRO A 192 -22.31 4.58 6.40
CA PRO A 192 -22.16 3.58 5.35
C PRO A 192 -22.96 3.97 4.12
N VAL A 193 -22.34 3.85 2.94
CA VAL A 193 -22.96 4.16 1.64
C VAL A 193 -23.24 2.86 0.89
N PRO A 194 -24.51 2.58 0.52
CA PRO A 194 -24.85 1.47 -0.37
C PRO A 194 -24.11 1.59 -1.71
N GLY A 195 -23.60 0.47 -2.23
CA GLY A 195 -22.80 0.45 -3.46
C GLY A 195 -21.33 0.83 -3.28
N VAL A 196 -20.91 1.24 -2.07
CA VAL A 196 -19.49 1.42 -1.72
C VAL A 196 -19.02 0.30 -0.80
N LEU A 197 -19.37 0.35 0.49
CA LEU A 197 -19.16 -0.78 1.42
C LEU A 197 -20.47 -1.42 1.87
N GLY A 198 -21.62 -0.75 1.71
CA GLY A 198 -22.88 -1.25 2.26
C GLY A 198 -22.75 -1.54 3.75
N GLY A 199 -23.07 -2.77 4.16
CA GLY A 199 -22.93 -3.23 5.55
C GLY A 199 -21.58 -3.83 5.91
N HIS A 200 -20.61 -3.84 5.00
CA HIS A 200 -19.29 -4.42 5.22
C HIS A 200 -18.36 -3.47 5.98
N SER A 201 -17.50 -4.04 6.82
CA SER A 201 -16.49 -3.32 7.58
C SER A 201 -15.08 -3.51 7.01
N VAL A 202 -14.89 -4.45 6.09
CA VAL A 202 -13.60 -4.77 5.50
C VAL A 202 -13.64 -4.58 3.99
N LEU A 203 -12.62 -3.90 3.50
CA LEU A 203 -12.28 -3.75 2.09
C LEU A 203 -10.87 -4.30 1.92
N ASP A 204 -10.72 -5.33 1.09
CA ASP A 204 -9.41 -5.89 0.76
C ASP A 204 -9.17 -5.75 -0.74
N THR A 205 -8.04 -5.16 -1.11
CA THR A 205 -7.71 -4.87 -2.51
C THR A 205 -6.33 -5.42 -2.83
N VAL A 206 -6.23 -6.19 -3.91
CA VAL A 206 -4.95 -6.57 -4.53
C VAL A 206 -4.84 -5.86 -5.87
N THR A 207 -3.79 -5.05 -6.03
CA THR A 207 -3.44 -4.37 -7.27
C THR A 207 -2.21 -5.05 -7.86
N ASP A 208 -2.32 -5.53 -9.09
CA ASP A 208 -1.22 -6.14 -9.84
C ASP A 208 -1.06 -5.45 -11.19
N VAL A 209 0.01 -4.69 -11.38
CA VAL A 209 0.20 -3.81 -12.54
C VAL A 209 1.63 -3.82 -13.03
N ARG A 210 1.80 -3.57 -14.34
CA ARG A 210 3.11 -3.55 -14.99
C ARG A 210 3.32 -2.28 -15.79
N GLY A 211 4.54 -1.77 -15.81
CA GLY A 211 4.93 -0.68 -16.70
C GLY A 211 5.01 -1.16 -18.16
N CYS A 212 4.72 -0.28 -19.11
CA CYS A 212 4.83 -0.59 -20.54
C CYS A 212 6.25 -1.07 -20.90
N PRO A 213 6.44 -2.18 -21.65
CA PRO A 213 7.75 -2.60 -22.13
C PRO A 213 8.43 -1.55 -23.04
N ASP A 214 9.77 -1.55 -23.09
CA ASP A 214 10.58 -0.69 -23.98
C ASP A 214 10.51 -1.12 -25.45
N ASP A 215 10.27 -2.40 -25.72
CA ASP A 215 10.24 -2.97 -27.06
C ASP A 215 8.87 -2.71 -27.68
N GLY A 216 8.83 -1.70 -28.56
CA GLY A 216 7.63 -1.01 -29.01
C GLY A 216 6.50 -1.88 -29.59
N VAL A 217 5.31 -1.30 -29.47
CA VAL A 217 4.03 -1.78 -30.00
C VAL A 217 3.56 -3.08 -29.34
N VAL A 218 2.79 -2.94 -28.26
CA VAL A 218 1.66 -3.85 -28.09
C VAL A 218 0.82 -3.67 -29.34
N ASP A 219 0.85 -4.63 -30.26
CA ASP A 219 -0.05 -4.64 -31.40
C ASP A 219 -1.47 -4.54 -30.83
N PRO A 220 -2.21 -3.43 -31.02
CA PRO A 220 -3.58 -3.33 -30.50
C PRO A 220 -4.51 -4.36 -31.17
N THR A 221 -4.05 -5.00 -32.25
CA THR A 221 -4.69 -6.12 -32.95
C THR A 221 -4.03 -7.48 -32.71
N GLY A 222 -2.94 -7.53 -31.92
CA GLY A 222 -2.28 -8.77 -31.55
C GLY A 222 -3.11 -9.55 -30.52
N PRO A 223 -2.95 -10.88 -30.41
CA PRO A 223 -3.57 -11.61 -29.32
C PRO A 223 -3.08 -11.00 -28.00
N ALA A 224 -4.02 -10.52 -27.18
CA ALA A 224 -3.70 -10.00 -25.85
C ALA A 224 -2.73 -10.95 -25.14
N PRO A 225 -1.68 -10.45 -24.46
CA PRO A 225 -0.73 -11.28 -23.73
C PRO A 225 -1.51 -12.32 -22.93
N GLU A 226 -1.00 -13.56 -22.93
CA GLU A 226 -1.71 -14.74 -22.47
C GLU A 226 -2.40 -14.43 -21.14
N ARG A 227 -3.73 -14.38 -21.21
CA ARG A 227 -4.60 -13.87 -20.17
C ARG A 227 -4.45 -14.80 -18.97
N THR A 228 -3.58 -14.48 -18.02
CA THR A 228 -3.53 -15.22 -16.76
C THR A 228 -4.95 -15.22 -16.21
N PRO A 229 -5.60 -16.39 -16.05
CA PRO A 229 -6.90 -16.44 -15.45
C PRO A 229 -6.76 -15.84 -14.05
N ALA A 230 -7.48 -14.75 -13.80
CA ALA A 230 -7.66 -14.31 -12.43
C ALA A 230 -8.21 -15.51 -11.65
N PRO A 231 -7.68 -15.82 -10.46
CA PRO A 231 -8.24 -16.89 -9.63
C PRO A 231 -9.74 -16.68 -9.47
N ASP A 232 -10.52 -17.77 -9.44
CA ASP A 232 -11.96 -17.69 -9.17
C ASP A 232 -12.16 -16.96 -7.83
N PRO A 233 -12.65 -15.71 -7.82
CA PRO A 233 -12.45 -14.84 -6.67
C PRO A 233 -13.42 -15.14 -5.52
N GLY A 234 -14.28 -16.15 -5.65
CA GLY A 234 -15.48 -16.26 -4.83
C GLY A 234 -16.31 -14.99 -4.97
N ASP A 235 -16.60 -14.32 -3.85
CA ASP A 235 -17.37 -13.07 -3.81
C ASP A 235 -16.55 -11.81 -4.20
N ALA A 236 -15.27 -11.94 -4.57
CA ALA A 236 -14.45 -10.81 -4.97
C ALA A 236 -14.68 -10.39 -6.44
N VAL A 237 -14.45 -9.11 -6.73
CA VAL A 237 -14.60 -8.53 -8.06
C VAL A 237 -13.21 -8.19 -8.61
N THR A 238 -12.91 -8.67 -9.82
CA THR A 238 -11.66 -8.32 -10.52
C THR A 238 -11.95 -7.33 -11.64
N LEU A 239 -11.37 -6.13 -11.53
CA LEU A 239 -11.33 -5.13 -12.59
C LEU A 239 -10.06 -5.34 -13.41
N ARG A 240 -10.21 -5.36 -14.74
CA ARG A 240 -9.07 -5.37 -15.67
C ARG A 240 -8.82 -3.95 -16.14
N LEU A 241 -7.57 -3.50 -16.01
CA LEU A 241 -7.19 -2.14 -16.38
C LEU A 241 -6.95 -2.06 -17.89
N GLU A 242 -7.25 -0.90 -18.47
CA GLU A 242 -7.13 -0.63 -19.91
C GLU A 242 -5.70 -0.89 -20.41
N ARG A 243 -4.71 -0.43 -19.66
CA ARG A 243 -3.29 -0.56 -20.00
C ARG A 243 -2.63 -1.84 -19.46
N GLY A 244 -3.44 -2.83 -19.07
CA GLY A 244 -2.98 -4.09 -18.50
C GLY A 244 -2.86 -4.09 -16.98
N GLY A 245 -2.87 -5.28 -16.39
CA GLY A 245 -2.96 -5.48 -14.94
C GLY A 245 -4.39 -5.62 -14.43
N THR A 246 -4.50 -5.85 -13.13
CA THR A 246 -5.76 -6.13 -12.43
C THR A 246 -5.85 -5.42 -11.10
N LEU A 247 -7.06 -5.04 -10.73
CA LEU A 247 -7.45 -4.66 -9.38
C LEU A 247 -8.52 -5.62 -8.91
N THR A 248 -8.19 -6.49 -7.95
CA THR A 248 -9.12 -7.45 -7.36
C THR A 248 -9.54 -6.96 -6.00
N ARG A 249 -10.84 -6.89 -5.76
CA ARG A 249 -11.42 -6.30 -4.56
C ARG A 249 -12.44 -7.22 -3.92
N TRP A 250 -12.31 -7.40 -2.62
CA TRP A 250 -13.26 -8.13 -1.79
C TRP A 250 -13.83 -7.22 -0.71
N LEU A 251 -15.10 -7.40 -0.40
CA LEU A 251 -15.82 -6.73 0.68
C LEU A 251 -16.35 -7.77 1.66
N GLY A 252 -16.22 -7.52 2.95
CA GLY A 252 -16.79 -8.44 3.94
C GLY A 252 -16.80 -7.93 5.37
N PRO A 253 -17.27 -8.77 6.31
CA PRO A 253 -17.44 -8.37 7.71
C PRO A 253 -16.19 -8.56 8.57
N ALA A 254 -15.18 -9.31 8.10
CA ALA A 254 -13.96 -9.60 8.86
C ALA A 254 -12.78 -9.96 7.95
N THR A 255 -11.57 -9.58 8.34
CA THR A 255 -10.35 -9.70 7.51
C THR A 255 -9.97 -11.14 7.18
N HIS A 256 -10.11 -12.05 8.15
CA HIS A 256 -9.77 -13.47 7.99
C HIS A 256 -10.71 -14.24 7.05
N LEU A 257 -11.80 -13.62 6.60
CA LEU A 257 -12.71 -14.18 5.61
C LEU A 257 -12.34 -13.76 4.17
N SER A 258 -11.40 -12.83 4.00
CA SER A 258 -10.96 -12.41 2.68
C SER A 258 -10.32 -13.60 1.94
N PRO A 259 -10.78 -13.93 0.73
CA PRO A 259 -10.20 -14.99 -0.08
C PRO A 259 -8.91 -14.54 -0.77
N LEU A 260 -8.53 -13.26 -0.66
CA LEU A 260 -7.38 -12.73 -1.38
C LEU A 260 -6.07 -13.22 -0.75
N GLU A 261 -5.21 -13.78 -1.59
CA GLU A 261 -3.87 -14.22 -1.19
C GLU A 261 -2.90 -13.04 -1.07
N PRO A 262 -1.80 -13.18 -0.30
CA PRO A 262 -0.71 -12.20 -0.32
C PRO A 262 -0.16 -12.00 -1.75
N PRO A 263 0.25 -10.78 -2.11
CA PRO A 263 0.84 -10.50 -3.40
C PRO A 263 2.16 -11.26 -3.54
N ALA A 264 2.37 -11.85 -4.71
CA ALA A 264 3.62 -12.49 -5.10
C ALA A 264 4.20 -11.77 -6.31
N LEU A 265 5.50 -11.59 -6.34
CA LEU A 265 6.17 -11.24 -7.60
C LEU A 265 6.09 -12.46 -8.52
N ALA A 266 5.60 -12.26 -9.74
CA ALA A 266 5.78 -13.28 -10.76
C ALA A 266 7.28 -13.45 -10.97
N ALA A 267 7.76 -14.70 -11.06
CA ALA A 267 9.15 -14.94 -11.39
C ALA A 267 9.52 -14.19 -12.68
N PRO A 268 10.72 -13.58 -12.78
CA PRO A 268 11.15 -12.99 -14.04
C PRO A 268 11.08 -14.08 -15.12
N ALA A 269 10.58 -13.72 -16.30
CA ALA A 269 10.59 -14.63 -17.45
C ALA A 269 12.02 -15.18 -17.62
N PRO A 270 12.19 -16.49 -17.83
CA PRO A 270 13.53 -17.06 -18.00
C PRO A 270 14.20 -16.37 -19.19
N THR A 271 15.36 -15.75 -18.94
CA THR A 271 16.19 -15.18 -20.00
C THR A 271 16.60 -16.34 -20.89
N ASN A 272 16.23 -16.28 -22.17
CA ASN A 272 16.50 -17.35 -23.12
C ASN A 272 18.04 -17.49 -23.22
N PRO A 273 18.63 -18.68 -22.96
CA PRO A 273 20.09 -18.85 -22.92
C PRO A 273 20.78 -18.63 -24.29
N SER A 274 20.03 -18.28 -25.33
CA SER A 274 20.53 -17.97 -26.67
C SER A 274 21.05 -16.53 -26.87
N GLU A 275 20.89 -15.62 -25.90
CA GLU A 275 21.40 -14.22 -26.00
C GLU A 275 22.78 -14.01 -25.36
N VAL A 276 23.40 -15.06 -24.82
CA VAL A 276 24.78 -15.03 -24.32
C VAL A 276 25.59 -16.08 -25.07
N ALA A 277 25.82 -15.84 -26.36
CA ALA A 277 26.78 -16.59 -27.18
C ALA A 277 27.79 -15.61 -27.80
#